data_AF-A0A819VBE0-F1
#
_entry.id   AF-A0A819VBE0-F1
#
_cell.length_a   1.000
_cell.length_b   1.000
_cell.length_c   1.000
_cell.angle_alpha   90.00
_cell.angle_beta   90.00
_cell.angle_gamma   90.00
#
_symmetry.space_group_name_H-M   'P 1'
#
loop_
_entity.id
_entity.type
_entity.pdbx_description
1 polymer ?
#
loop_
_entity_poly.entity_id
_entity_poly.type
_entity_poly.pdbx_seq_one_letter_code
_entity_poly.pdbx_strand_id
1 'polypeptide(L)'
;MTCGTEHQMNDSLICPLTQQLFSVPVLADDGYTYEESAIVKWIQENHTSPKTRQNLSVEGLRPNRLIKSLIEEFENSLRSVDYRFKLDVDVRKERNAIFHINTKSIFRAHWITRRNAPPTILLKMNGVRAKREASFCVQLSRHPHIIRTYGMVEPTPQDSIMLLQEYAPEGSLHDLLDDQPRVPDEMILIEMFSQITDAMTYLAHNHVTHGDLACRNILVFRFNKYKPEDNLVKLTDFGLTRHSSIYLSVNNESVVNDCIPIRYASPELIQHQECSEKSDIYSMGVTMWEALSKAKMPWSHIETDREICQRVTSGENLPKPIMCSDETWSVILTTMTFNAQERPTFSQLRRSLTRLQYQLETIPRSHTELMNKFQQVLQVEMNEIIIGIAVEQTLVNSSGLNIHQTGATFRRKPDTDITVFRLRIPSDNDLNSFTRYYGENIKNLIMQYEREATTEWVNIHMNTSILYNHMVSIIWK
;
A
#
# COMPACT_ATOMS: atom_id res chain seq x y z
N MET A 1 -35.65 -0.49 13.23
CA MET A 1 -36.34 0.42 12.28
C MET A 1 -35.61 0.32 10.96
N THR A 2 -36.37 0.17 9.89
CA THR A 2 -36.02 -0.48 8.62
C THR A 2 -34.89 0.18 7.84
N CYS A 3 -34.00 -0.68 7.34
CA CYS A 3 -32.90 -0.42 6.43
C CYS A 3 -33.40 0.26 5.13
N GLY A 4 -32.91 1.47 4.86
CA GLY A 4 -33.22 2.20 3.63
C GLY A 4 -32.38 1.68 2.48
N THR A 5 -33.07 1.35 1.38
CA THR A 5 -32.58 0.87 0.08
C THR A 5 -31.29 1.58 -0.38
N GLU A 6 -30.23 0.79 -0.52
CA GLU A 6 -28.98 1.16 -1.21
C GLU A 6 -29.31 1.71 -2.61
N HIS A 7 -28.98 2.98 -2.86
CA HIS A 7 -29.09 3.58 -4.19
C HIS A 7 -27.96 3.03 -5.07
N GLN A 8 -28.18 1.87 -5.69
CA GLN A 8 -27.38 1.42 -6.83
C GLN A 8 -27.44 2.51 -7.91
N MET A 9 -26.28 3.03 -8.33
CA MET A 9 -26.21 3.88 -9.53
C MET A 9 -26.79 3.08 -10.69
N ASN A 10 -27.90 3.55 -11.26
CA ASN A 10 -28.54 2.90 -12.39
C ASN A 10 -27.65 3.12 -13.63
N ASP A 11 -27.07 2.05 -14.18
CA ASP A 11 -26.18 2.07 -15.35
C ASP A 11 -26.79 2.82 -16.56
N SER A 12 -28.11 2.98 -16.58
CA SER A 12 -28.87 3.76 -17.56
C SER A 12 -28.56 5.27 -17.57
N LEU A 13 -27.91 5.81 -16.54
CA LEU A 13 -27.65 7.26 -16.40
C LEU A 13 -26.26 7.68 -16.90
N ILE A 14 -25.46 6.74 -17.41
CA ILE A 14 -24.09 7.00 -17.87
C ILE A 14 -24.04 6.93 -19.40
N CYS A 15 -23.39 7.92 -20.00
CA CYS A 15 -23.16 7.97 -21.43
C CYS A 15 -22.19 6.87 -21.89
N PRO A 16 -22.57 6.03 -22.87
CA PRO A 16 -21.69 5.00 -23.40
C PRO A 16 -20.51 5.54 -24.20
N LEU A 17 -20.58 6.78 -24.68
CA LEU A 17 -19.51 7.40 -25.48
C LEU A 17 -18.50 8.15 -24.59
N THR A 18 -18.98 8.97 -23.65
CA THR A 18 -18.10 9.76 -22.77
C THR A 18 -17.74 9.04 -21.48
N GLN A 19 -18.47 7.97 -21.13
CA GLN A 19 -18.35 7.24 -19.87
C GLN A 19 -18.59 8.15 -18.64
N GLN A 20 -19.39 9.21 -18.81
CA GLN A 20 -19.77 10.20 -17.80
C GLN A 20 -21.27 10.15 -17.52
N LEU A 21 -21.71 10.58 -16.33
CA LEU A 21 -23.14 10.83 -16.08
C LEU A 21 -23.62 11.84 -17.13
N PHE A 22 -24.78 11.64 -17.75
CA PHE A 22 -25.23 12.59 -18.77
C PHE A 22 -25.45 13.98 -18.14
N SER A 23 -25.05 15.02 -18.86
CA SER A 23 -25.44 16.40 -18.60
C SER A 23 -26.55 16.81 -19.55
N VAL A 24 -26.39 16.51 -20.84
CA VAL A 24 -27.39 16.75 -21.88
C VAL A 24 -27.61 15.44 -22.67
N PRO A 25 -28.41 14.50 -22.14
CA PRO A 25 -28.66 13.24 -22.81
C PRO A 25 -29.53 13.42 -24.06
N VAL A 26 -29.08 12.87 -25.19
CA VAL A 26 -29.83 12.79 -26.46
C VAL A 26 -29.95 11.34 -26.90
N LEU A 27 -31.15 10.94 -27.31
CA LEU A 27 -31.44 9.66 -27.93
C LEU A 27 -31.16 9.76 -29.42
N ALA A 28 -30.32 8.86 -29.94
CA ALA A 28 -30.08 8.72 -31.36
C ALA A 28 -31.03 7.69 -31.99
N ASP A 29 -31.12 7.69 -33.32
CA ASP A 29 -32.02 6.81 -34.09
C ASP A 29 -31.66 5.31 -33.97
N ASP A 30 -30.44 5.00 -33.51
CA ASP A 30 -30.00 3.64 -33.21
C ASP A 30 -30.56 3.09 -31.88
N GLY A 31 -31.34 3.91 -31.14
CA GLY A 31 -31.96 3.56 -29.87
C GLY A 31 -31.07 3.77 -28.65
N TYR A 32 -29.84 4.27 -28.80
CA TYR A 32 -28.93 4.54 -27.69
C TYR A 32 -28.95 6.02 -27.30
N THR A 33 -28.73 6.27 -26.00
CA THR A 33 -28.61 7.64 -25.47
C THR A 33 -27.14 8.02 -25.36
N TYR A 34 -26.79 9.21 -25.82
CA TYR A 34 -25.44 9.77 -25.80
C TYR A 34 -25.43 11.18 -25.19
N GLU A 35 -24.26 11.64 -24.78
CA GLU A 35 -24.05 13.04 -24.38
C GLU A 35 -24.01 13.90 -25.65
N GLU A 36 -24.85 14.93 -25.73
CA GLU A 36 -25.08 15.73 -26.94
C GLU A 36 -23.78 16.22 -27.57
N SER A 37 -22.95 16.88 -26.77
CA SER A 37 -21.68 17.44 -27.23
C SER A 37 -20.74 16.38 -27.83
N ALA A 38 -20.71 15.18 -27.25
CA ALA A 38 -19.82 14.12 -27.68
C ALA A 38 -20.32 13.39 -28.94
N ILE A 39 -21.62 13.11 -29.01
CA ILE A 39 -22.19 12.38 -30.16
C ILE A 39 -22.25 13.26 -31.40
N VAL A 40 -22.51 14.56 -31.26
CA VAL A 40 -22.46 15.50 -32.39
C VAL A 40 -21.07 15.53 -33.00
N LYS A 41 -20.03 15.62 -32.16
CA LYS A 41 -18.64 15.57 -32.62
C LYS A 41 -18.33 14.24 -33.31
N TRP A 42 -18.74 13.12 -32.73
CA TRP A 42 -18.52 11.80 -33.31
C TRP A 42 -19.19 11.64 -34.68
N ILE A 43 -20.44 12.10 -34.83
CA ILE A 43 -21.18 12.02 -36.10
C ILE A 43 -20.52 12.89 -37.17
N GLN A 44 -19.98 14.04 -36.82
CA GLN A 44 -19.25 14.91 -37.75
C GLN A 44 -17.97 14.25 -38.27
N GLU A 45 -17.29 13.46 -37.44
CA GLU A 45 -16.02 12.79 -37.80
C GLU A 45 -16.24 11.42 -38.48
N ASN A 46 -17.24 10.65 -38.05
CA ASN A 46 -17.37 9.23 -38.39
C ASN A 46 -18.69 8.87 -39.10
N HIS A 47 -19.68 9.77 -39.10
CA HIS A 47 -21.01 9.59 -39.69
C HIS A 47 -21.81 8.35 -39.24
N THR A 48 -21.39 7.68 -38.16
CA THR A 48 -21.90 6.39 -37.72
C THR A 48 -22.11 6.34 -36.21
N SER A 49 -22.90 5.37 -35.74
CA SER A 49 -23.10 5.07 -34.32
C SER A 49 -21.84 4.51 -33.68
N PRO A 50 -21.40 5.05 -32.53
CA PRO A 50 -20.31 4.46 -31.75
C PRO A 50 -20.61 3.02 -31.26
N LYS A 51 -21.89 2.65 -31.11
CA LYS A 51 -22.30 1.33 -30.58
C LYS A 51 -22.66 0.33 -31.67
N THR A 52 -23.47 0.75 -32.65
CA THR A 52 -24.04 -0.16 -33.65
C THR A 52 -23.38 -0.05 -35.02
N ARG A 53 -22.53 0.97 -35.23
CA ARG A 53 -21.91 1.32 -36.52
C ARG A 53 -22.92 1.65 -37.63
N GLN A 54 -24.20 1.82 -37.31
CA GLN A 54 -25.22 2.29 -38.25
C GLN A 54 -25.01 3.77 -38.57
N ASN A 55 -25.43 4.23 -39.75
CA ASN A 55 -25.35 5.67 -40.07
C ASN A 55 -26.20 6.49 -39.09
N LEU A 56 -25.63 7.57 -38.58
CA LEU A 56 -26.32 8.53 -37.72
C LEU A 56 -26.25 9.93 -38.32
N SER A 57 -27.28 10.73 -38.07
CA SER A 57 -27.33 12.15 -38.44
C SER A 57 -27.54 13.00 -37.20
N VAL A 58 -26.99 14.22 -37.21
CA VAL A 58 -27.19 15.17 -36.11
C VAL A 58 -28.66 15.57 -35.99
N GLU A 59 -29.38 15.64 -37.11
CA GLU A 59 -30.82 15.96 -37.16
C GLU A 59 -31.70 14.88 -36.52
N GLY A 60 -31.23 13.64 -36.45
CA GLY A 60 -31.91 12.52 -35.81
C GLY A 60 -31.80 12.50 -34.28
N LEU A 61 -30.93 13.32 -33.69
CA LEU A 61 -30.75 13.36 -32.23
C LEU A 61 -31.94 14.05 -31.55
N ARG A 62 -32.52 13.37 -30.56
CA ARG A 62 -33.68 13.88 -29.79
C ARG A 62 -33.33 13.99 -28.31
N PRO A 63 -33.66 15.09 -27.61
CA PRO A 63 -33.42 15.19 -26.17
C PRO A 63 -34.07 14.04 -25.39
N ASN A 64 -33.29 13.30 -24.61
CA ASN A 64 -33.80 12.22 -23.76
C ASN A 64 -34.17 12.77 -22.37
N ARG A 65 -35.37 13.35 -22.29
CA ARG A 65 -35.87 13.99 -21.07
C ARG A 65 -36.08 13.02 -19.90
N LEU A 66 -36.30 11.73 -20.18
CA LEU A 66 -36.45 10.71 -19.13
C LEU A 66 -35.13 10.49 -18.39
N ILE A 67 -34.04 10.25 -19.13
CA ILE A 67 -32.71 10.11 -18.55
C ILE A 67 -32.30 11.39 -17.83
N LYS A 68 -32.61 12.56 -18.40
CA LYS A 68 -32.37 13.84 -17.75
C LYS A 68 -33.10 13.97 -16.40
N SER A 69 -34.38 13.60 -16.34
CA SER A 69 -35.17 13.62 -15.09
C SER A 69 -34.62 12.64 -14.05
N LEU A 70 -34.18 11.45 -14.45
CA LEU A 70 -33.59 10.46 -13.55
C LEU A 70 -32.24 10.92 -12.99
N ILE A 71 -31.44 11.62 -13.81
CA ILE A 71 -30.21 12.27 -13.35
C ILE A 71 -30.52 13.39 -12.36
N GLU A 72 -31.50 14.24 -12.66
CA GLU A 72 -31.93 15.29 -11.73
C GLU A 72 -32.43 14.69 -10.40
N GLU A 73 -33.18 13.59 -10.43
CA GLU A 73 -33.63 12.86 -9.24
C GLU A 73 -32.47 12.23 -8.47
N PHE A 74 -31.52 11.59 -9.17
CA PHE A 74 -30.30 11.04 -8.58
C PHE A 74 -29.41 12.14 -7.98
N GLU A 75 -29.25 13.27 -8.65
CA GLU A 75 -28.54 14.42 -8.11
C GLU A 75 -29.27 15.03 -6.92
N ASN A 76 -30.60 15.05 -6.94
CA ASN A 76 -31.41 15.51 -5.82
C ASN A 76 -31.34 14.54 -4.62
N SER A 77 -31.20 13.24 -4.84
CA SER A 77 -30.96 12.27 -3.77
C SER A 77 -29.55 12.38 -3.19
N LEU A 78 -28.54 12.66 -4.01
CA LEU A 78 -27.20 13.05 -3.52
C LEU A 78 -27.26 14.35 -2.71
N ARG A 79 -28.12 15.30 -3.09
CA ARG A 79 -28.35 16.57 -2.36
C ARG A 79 -29.19 16.41 -1.09
N SER A 80 -30.00 15.35 -0.96
CA SER A 80 -30.87 15.10 0.19
C SER A 80 -30.13 14.43 1.35
N VAL A 81 -28.94 13.90 1.11
CA VAL A 81 -27.98 13.54 2.17
C VAL A 81 -27.21 14.80 2.56
N ASP A 82 -27.60 15.37 3.70
CA ASP A 82 -27.25 16.69 4.21
C ASP A 82 -25.74 16.87 4.52
N TYR A 83 -24.92 17.03 3.48
CA TYR A 83 -23.47 17.31 3.58
C TYR A 83 -23.07 18.63 2.90
N ARG A 84 -23.89 19.68 3.01
CA ARG A 84 -23.54 21.02 2.50
C ARG A 84 -22.88 21.86 3.58
N PHE A 85 -21.61 22.17 3.41
CA PHE A 85 -20.92 23.15 4.25
C PHE A 85 -20.92 24.51 3.54
N LYS A 86 -21.47 25.55 4.19
CA LYS A 86 -21.37 26.92 3.67
C LYS A 86 -20.03 27.51 4.10
N LEU A 87 -19.17 27.77 3.10
CA LEU A 87 -17.76 28.10 3.32
C LEU A 87 -17.56 29.28 4.26
N ASP A 88 -18.39 30.31 4.18
CA ASP A 88 -18.16 31.56 4.92
C ASP A 88 -18.90 31.62 6.27
N VAL A 89 -19.80 30.67 6.53
CA VAL A 89 -20.63 30.66 7.76
C VAL A 89 -20.01 29.74 8.82
N ASP A 90 -19.45 28.59 8.42
CA ASP A 90 -18.95 27.58 9.37
C ASP A 90 -17.42 27.45 9.39
N VAL A 91 -16.74 27.84 8.31
CA VAL A 91 -15.30 27.62 8.11
C VAL A 91 -14.62 28.91 7.62
N ARG A 92 -13.31 29.08 7.82
CA ARG A 92 -12.53 30.18 7.26
C ARG A 92 -11.38 29.60 6.45
N LYS A 93 -11.40 29.89 5.15
CA LYS A 93 -10.35 29.52 4.20
C LYS A 93 -9.15 30.46 4.30
N GLU A 94 -7.93 29.92 4.26
CA GLU A 94 -6.72 30.74 4.04
C GLU A 94 -6.55 31.16 2.58
N ARG A 95 -5.97 32.35 2.36
CA ARG A 95 -5.82 32.93 1.02
C ARG A 95 -4.92 32.09 0.12
N ASN A 96 -3.82 31.60 0.68
CA ASN A 96 -2.81 30.86 -0.06
C ASN A 96 -3.12 29.36 -0.02
N ALA A 97 -2.95 28.71 -1.16
CA ALA A 97 -2.99 27.25 -1.21
C ALA A 97 -1.77 26.68 -0.48
N ILE A 98 -1.97 25.61 0.29
CA ILE A 98 -0.88 24.78 0.84
C ILE A 98 -0.22 24.02 -0.31
N PHE A 99 -1.01 23.61 -1.30
CA PHE A 99 -0.56 22.74 -2.38
C PHE A 99 -1.38 22.95 -3.64
N HIS A 100 -0.74 22.79 -4.80
CA HIS A 100 -1.37 22.88 -6.11
C HIS A 100 -0.75 21.84 -7.04
N ILE A 101 -1.56 20.92 -7.57
CA ILE A 101 -1.16 19.94 -8.59
C ILE A 101 -2.24 19.85 -9.64
N ASN A 102 -1.88 20.09 -10.90
CA ASN A 102 -2.76 19.95 -12.07
C ASN A 102 -4.14 20.60 -11.87
N THR A 103 -5.16 19.79 -11.64
CA THR A 103 -6.56 20.19 -11.48
C THR A 103 -6.96 20.40 -10.02
N LYS A 104 -6.08 20.14 -9.05
CA LYS A 104 -6.35 20.15 -7.61
C LYS A 104 -5.60 21.26 -6.89
N SER A 105 -6.25 21.88 -5.92
CA SER A 105 -5.65 22.86 -5.01
C SER A 105 -6.14 22.64 -3.60
N ILE A 106 -5.23 22.62 -2.64
CA ILE A 106 -5.53 22.39 -1.23
C ILE A 106 -5.30 23.69 -0.45
N PHE A 107 -6.29 24.09 0.35
CA PHE A 107 -6.21 25.27 1.21
C PHE A 107 -6.41 24.89 2.67
N ARG A 108 -5.72 25.57 3.58
CA ARG A 108 -5.98 25.41 5.01
C ARG A 108 -7.35 26.00 5.35
N ALA A 109 -8.08 25.31 6.23
CA ALA A 109 -9.43 25.69 6.61
C ALA A 109 -9.62 25.58 8.13
N HIS A 110 -10.21 26.61 8.74
CA HIS A 110 -10.40 26.70 10.19
C HIS A 110 -11.87 26.82 10.56
N TRP A 111 -12.32 26.08 11.56
CA TRP A 111 -13.70 26.19 12.07
C TRP A 111 -13.92 27.54 12.76
N ILE A 112 -15.02 28.22 12.43
CA ILE A 112 -15.37 29.51 13.05
C ILE A 112 -16.06 29.30 14.40
N THR A 113 -17.03 28.39 14.46
CA THR A 113 -17.96 28.24 15.61
C THR A 113 -17.61 27.09 16.55
N ARG A 114 -16.68 26.19 16.18
CA ARG A 114 -16.36 24.98 16.94
C ARG A 114 -15.01 25.08 17.64
N ARG A 115 -15.02 25.52 18.91
CA ARG A 115 -13.87 25.41 19.82
C ARG A 115 -13.56 23.91 19.99
N ASN A 116 -12.43 23.43 19.47
CA ASN A 116 -11.95 22.02 19.43
C ASN A 116 -12.37 21.15 18.24
N ALA A 117 -12.78 21.75 17.11
CA ALA A 117 -12.96 20.94 15.91
C ALA A 117 -11.63 20.48 15.30
N PRO A 118 -11.60 19.32 14.61
CA PRO A 118 -10.39 18.77 14.03
C PRO A 118 -9.80 19.69 12.95
N PRO A 119 -8.47 19.64 12.73
CA PRO A 119 -7.83 20.33 11.61
C PRO A 119 -8.45 19.92 10.27
N THR A 120 -8.68 20.90 9.39
CA THR A 120 -9.36 20.68 8.11
C THR A 120 -8.68 21.39 6.96
N ILE A 121 -8.92 20.87 5.76
CA ILE A 121 -8.54 21.47 4.48
C ILE A 121 -9.74 21.62 3.56
N LEU A 122 -9.59 22.53 2.60
CA LEU A 122 -10.46 22.64 1.45
C LEU A 122 -9.72 22.14 0.23
N LEU A 123 -10.22 21.05 -0.34
CA LEU A 123 -9.76 20.51 -1.61
C LEU A 123 -10.63 21.10 -2.73
N LYS A 124 -10.06 21.97 -3.55
CA LYS A 124 -10.65 22.43 -4.81
C LYS A 124 -10.23 21.49 -5.93
N MET A 125 -11.20 20.91 -6.62
CA MET A 125 -11.01 20.11 -7.83
C MET A 125 -11.62 20.83 -9.01
N ASN A 126 -10.90 20.88 -10.12
CA ASN A 126 -11.38 21.48 -11.37
C ASN A 126 -11.53 20.39 -12.44
N GLY A 127 -12.37 20.69 -13.43
CA GLY A 127 -12.52 19.87 -14.62
C GLY A 127 -13.65 18.86 -14.54
N VAL A 128 -13.90 18.22 -15.68
CA VAL A 128 -15.12 17.44 -15.95
C VAL A 128 -15.32 16.23 -15.03
N ARG A 129 -14.24 15.71 -14.42
CA ARG A 129 -14.30 14.57 -13.48
C ARG A 129 -14.53 14.97 -12.02
N ALA A 130 -14.43 16.25 -11.69
CA ALA A 130 -14.45 16.74 -10.30
C ALA A 130 -15.72 16.35 -9.55
N LYS A 131 -16.90 16.41 -10.21
CA LYS A 131 -18.18 16.04 -9.59
C LYS A 131 -18.25 14.55 -9.25
N ARG A 132 -17.73 13.70 -10.14
CA ARG A 132 -17.68 12.23 -9.93
C ARG A 132 -16.71 11.88 -8.80
N GLU A 133 -15.49 12.40 -8.85
CA GLU A 133 -14.50 12.19 -7.79
C GLU A 133 -15.05 12.65 -6.43
N ALA A 134 -15.68 13.81 -6.38
CA ALA A 134 -16.32 14.33 -5.17
C ALA A 134 -17.42 13.41 -4.62
N SER A 135 -18.20 12.78 -5.50
CA SER A 135 -19.23 11.82 -5.10
C SER A 135 -18.61 10.61 -4.38
N PHE A 136 -17.54 10.03 -4.93
CA PHE A 136 -16.83 8.92 -4.29
C PHE A 136 -16.22 9.33 -2.95
N CYS A 137 -15.56 10.49 -2.90
CA CYS A 137 -15.00 11.06 -1.67
C CYS A 137 -16.04 11.16 -0.55
N VAL A 138 -17.27 11.60 -0.86
CA VAL A 138 -18.35 11.72 0.12
C VAL A 138 -18.94 10.37 0.48
N GLN A 139 -19.25 9.53 -0.51
CA GLN A 139 -19.89 8.23 -0.32
C GLN A 139 -19.04 7.25 0.51
N LEU A 140 -17.73 7.22 0.24
CA LEU A 140 -16.79 6.28 0.87
C LEU A 140 -16.20 6.78 2.19
N SER A 141 -16.41 8.06 2.54
CA SER A 141 -15.83 8.76 3.72
C SER A 141 -16.15 8.17 5.09
N ARG A 142 -17.03 7.17 5.16
CA ARG A 142 -17.46 6.54 6.42
C ARG A 142 -16.45 5.51 6.93
N HIS A 143 -15.58 4.99 6.07
CA HIS A 143 -14.56 4.03 6.49
C HIS A 143 -13.44 4.72 7.28
N PRO A 144 -12.97 4.16 8.42
CA PRO A 144 -11.96 4.81 9.27
C PRO A 144 -10.61 5.05 8.57
N HIS A 145 -10.28 4.21 7.60
CA HIS A 145 -9.03 4.28 6.80
C HIS A 145 -9.23 4.88 5.40
N ILE A 146 -10.32 5.63 5.18
CA ILE A 146 -10.54 6.46 4.00
C ILE A 146 -10.62 7.91 4.46
N ILE A 147 -10.07 8.84 3.67
CA ILE A 147 -10.08 10.27 3.98
C ILE A 147 -11.51 10.75 4.26
N ARG A 148 -11.72 11.34 5.44
CA ARG A 148 -13.02 11.85 5.85
C ARG A 148 -13.31 13.13 5.09
N THR A 149 -14.27 13.02 4.18
CA THR A 149 -14.89 14.15 3.51
C THR A 149 -16.13 14.56 4.27
N TYR A 150 -16.11 15.75 4.87
CA TYR A 150 -17.25 16.28 5.61
C TYR A 150 -18.39 16.66 4.66
N GLY A 151 -18.07 17.19 3.48
CA GLY A 151 -19.08 17.52 2.49
C GLY A 151 -18.59 18.44 1.39
N MET A 152 -19.52 18.78 0.49
CA MET A 152 -19.30 19.75 -0.58
C MET A 152 -19.56 21.17 -0.08
N VAL A 153 -18.88 22.12 -0.71
CA VAL A 153 -18.98 23.54 -0.40
C VAL A 153 -19.63 24.30 -1.55
N GLU A 154 -20.72 25.01 -1.29
CA GLU A 154 -21.42 25.89 -2.25
C GLU A 154 -21.21 27.38 -1.91
N PRO A 155 -21.22 28.30 -2.90
CA PRO A 155 -21.20 28.07 -4.36
C PRO A 155 -19.76 28.05 -4.93
N THR A 156 -19.54 27.23 -5.95
CA THR A 156 -18.33 27.19 -6.77
C THR A 156 -18.66 27.55 -8.22
N PRO A 157 -17.71 28.10 -9.01
CA PRO A 157 -17.88 28.25 -10.45
C PRO A 157 -18.28 26.95 -11.14
N GLN A 158 -19.02 27.04 -12.26
CA GLN A 158 -19.25 25.92 -13.19
C GLN A 158 -17.91 25.20 -13.44
N ASP A 159 -17.90 23.87 -13.29
CA ASP A 159 -16.75 22.97 -13.47
C ASP A 159 -15.68 22.95 -12.37
N SER A 160 -15.98 23.51 -11.18
CA SER A 160 -15.15 23.30 -9.99
C SER A 160 -15.96 22.81 -8.80
N ILE A 161 -15.39 21.89 -8.03
CA ILE A 161 -15.97 21.39 -6.78
C ILE A 161 -15.01 21.72 -5.64
N MET A 162 -15.54 22.15 -4.50
CA MET A 162 -14.77 22.25 -3.26
C MET A 162 -15.29 21.25 -2.23
N LEU A 163 -14.37 20.50 -1.64
CA LEU A 163 -14.64 19.56 -0.56
C LEU A 163 -13.98 20.03 0.74
N LEU A 164 -14.71 19.93 1.84
CA LEU A 164 -14.13 20.06 3.17
C LEU A 164 -13.69 18.67 3.64
N GLN A 165 -12.39 18.50 3.91
CA GLN A 165 -11.79 17.24 4.34
C GLN A 165 -11.00 17.42 5.63
N GLU A 166 -10.77 16.33 6.35
CA GLU A 166 -9.82 16.32 7.46
C GLU A 166 -8.39 16.55 6.94
N TYR A 167 -7.55 17.17 7.76
CA TYR A 167 -6.15 17.45 7.42
C TYR A 167 -5.22 16.35 7.94
N ALA A 168 -4.36 15.82 7.07
CA ALA A 168 -3.30 14.88 7.42
C ALA A 168 -2.02 15.65 7.79
N PRO A 169 -1.63 15.70 9.09
CA PRO A 169 -0.52 16.55 9.52
C PRO A 169 0.85 16.05 9.07
N GLU A 170 0.98 14.74 8.81
CA GLU A 170 2.24 14.09 8.47
C GLU A 170 2.44 13.94 6.95
N GLY A 171 1.55 14.54 6.14
CA GLY A 171 1.62 14.46 4.68
C GLY A 171 1.23 13.08 4.14
N SER A 172 1.76 12.74 2.96
CA SER A 172 1.61 11.41 2.38
C SER A 172 2.64 10.43 2.94
N LEU A 173 2.38 9.13 2.78
CA LEU A 173 3.34 8.09 3.13
C LEU A 173 4.63 8.23 2.29
N HIS A 174 4.51 8.70 1.05
CA HIS A 174 5.67 9.02 0.22
C HIS A 174 6.56 10.10 0.87
N ASP A 175 5.95 11.19 1.34
CA ASP A 175 6.68 12.28 2.04
C ASP A 175 7.36 11.76 3.32
N LEU A 176 6.67 10.93 4.10
CA LEU A 176 7.21 10.35 5.33
C LEU A 176 8.41 9.42 5.08
N LEU A 177 8.40 8.69 3.97
CA LEU A 177 9.48 7.75 3.60
C LEU A 177 10.76 8.47 3.15
N ASP A 178 10.62 9.68 2.62
CA ASP A 178 11.74 10.55 2.22
C ASP A 178 12.32 11.35 3.42
N ASP A 179 11.53 11.54 4.48
CA ASP A 179 11.90 12.29 5.70
C ASP A 179 12.85 11.48 6.62
N GLN A 180 14.17 11.63 6.44
CA GLN A 180 15.18 11.17 7.40
C GLN A 180 15.27 12.11 8.60
N PRO A 181 15.17 11.65 9.87
CA PRO A 181 15.33 10.27 10.37
C PRO A 181 14.02 9.59 10.80
N ARG A 182 12.88 9.99 10.23
CA ARG A 182 11.52 9.56 10.61
C ARG A 182 11.00 8.38 9.80
N VAL A 183 11.89 7.61 9.17
CA VAL A 183 11.48 6.51 8.29
C VAL A 183 10.87 5.37 9.11
N PRO A 184 9.66 4.89 8.75
CA PRO A 184 9.05 3.71 9.36
C PRO A 184 9.89 2.45 9.10
N ASP A 185 9.98 1.56 10.09
CA ASP A 185 10.51 0.21 9.87
C ASP A 185 9.46 -0.70 9.21
N GLU A 186 9.87 -1.92 8.87
CA GLU A 186 9.02 -2.92 8.23
C GLU A 186 7.73 -3.22 9.01
N MET A 187 7.80 -3.26 10.34
CA MET A 187 6.66 -3.57 11.20
C MET A 187 5.65 -2.42 11.24
N ILE A 188 6.13 -1.18 11.31
CA ILE A 188 5.30 0.02 11.16
C ILE A 188 4.62 0.03 9.78
N LEU A 189 5.36 -0.30 8.72
CA LEU A 189 4.79 -0.38 7.37
C LEU A 189 3.71 -1.46 7.25
N ILE A 190 3.92 -2.65 7.81
CA ILE A 190 2.90 -3.72 7.79
C ILE A 190 1.62 -3.29 8.51
N GLU A 191 1.73 -2.53 9.61
CA GLU A 191 0.56 -1.96 10.29
C GLU A 191 -0.16 -0.93 9.41
N MET A 192 0.58 0.00 8.80
CA MET A 192 -0.01 0.96 7.86
C MET A 192 -0.70 0.25 6.67
N PHE A 193 -0.08 -0.77 6.08
CA PHE A 193 -0.69 -1.52 4.98
C PHE A 193 -1.86 -2.41 5.40
N SER A 194 -1.89 -2.85 6.66
CA SER A 194 -3.07 -3.54 7.21
C SER A 194 -4.29 -2.61 7.20
N GLN A 195 -4.12 -1.36 7.63
CA GLN A 195 -5.16 -0.33 7.60
C GLN A 195 -5.66 -0.01 6.17
N ILE A 196 -4.73 0.12 5.20
CA ILE A 196 -5.10 0.36 3.80
C ILE A 196 -5.74 -0.87 3.16
N THR A 197 -5.34 -2.08 3.55
CA THR A 197 -6.01 -3.31 3.11
C THR A 197 -7.46 -3.38 3.61
N ASP A 198 -7.74 -2.90 4.82
CA ASP A 198 -9.11 -2.81 5.33
C ASP A 198 -9.94 -1.81 4.49
N ALA A 199 -9.37 -0.65 4.13
CA ALA A 199 -10.01 0.32 3.22
C ALA A 199 -10.28 -0.27 1.83
N MET A 200 -9.31 -0.98 1.25
CA MET A 200 -9.45 -1.59 -0.07
C MET A 200 -10.44 -2.76 -0.06
N THR A 201 -10.55 -3.50 1.04
CA THR A 201 -11.59 -4.52 1.24
C THR A 201 -12.98 -3.86 1.22
N TYR A 202 -13.13 -2.71 1.88
CA TYR A 202 -14.38 -1.95 1.85
C TYR A 202 -14.72 -1.47 0.42
N LEU A 203 -13.75 -0.95 -0.33
CA LEU A 203 -13.95 -0.59 -1.75
C LEU A 203 -14.40 -1.78 -2.59
N ALA A 204 -13.71 -2.92 -2.48
CA ALA A 204 -14.01 -4.13 -3.23
C ALA A 204 -15.44 -4.65 -2.96
N HIS A 205 -15.89 -4.65 -1.69
CA HIS A 205 -17.25 -5.02 -1.33
C HIS A 205 -18.31 -4.06 -1.88
N ASN A 206 -17.96 -2.79 -2.12
CA ASN A 206 -18.83 -1.82 -2.77
C ASN A 206 -18.65 -1.81 -4.29
N HIS A 207 -17.97 -2.81 -4.88
CA HIS A 207 -17.71 -2.90 -6.31
C HIS A 207 -16.99 -1.67 -6.88
N VAL A 208 -16.15 -1.04 -6.05
CA VAL A 208 -15.34 0.13 -6.41
C VAL A 208 -13.88 -0.30 -6.58
N THR A 209 -13.28 0.09 -7.70
CA THR A 209 -11.84 -0.02 -7.93
C THR A 209 -11.18 1.34 -7.79
N HIS A 210 -10.03 1.39 -7.10
CA HIS A 210 -9.31 2.63 -6.83
C HIS A 210 -8.61 3.15 -8.10
N GLY A 211 -7.83 2.29 -8.76
CA GLY A 211 -7.16 2.59 -10.04
C GLY A 211 -5.89 3.42 -9.95
N ASP A 212 -5.58 4.03 -8.79
CA ASP A 212 -4.32 4.76 -8.55
C ASP A 212 -3.68 4.48 -7.19
N LEU A 213 -3.54 3.22 -6.79
CA LEU A 213 -2.96 2.91 -5.49
C LEU A 213 -1.43 3.11 -5.52
N ALA A 214 -0.92 4.02 -4.67
CA ALA A 214 0.50 4.37 -4.51
C ALA A 214 0.74 5.08 -3.17
N CYS A 215 1.99 5.17 -2.68
CA CYS A 215 2.27 5.79 -1.37
C CYS A 215 1.87 7.27 -1.31
N ARG A 216 1.91 7.99 -2.44
CA ARG A 216 1.44 9.38 -2.54
C ARG A 216 -0.06 9.55 -2.24
N ASN A 217 -0.84 8.48 -2.42
CA ASN A 217 -2.29 8.46 -2.20
C ASN A 217 -2.67 7.82 -0.85
N ILE A 218 -1.68 7.58 0.01
CA ILE A 218 -1.86 7.15 1.40
C ILE A 218 -1.46 8.32 2.30
N LEU A 219 -2.39 8.90 3.05
CA LEU A 219 -2.15 10.02 3.94
C LEU A 219 -1.88 9.55 5.36
N VAL A 220 -0.89 10.16 6.02
CA VAL A 220 -0.49 9.83 7.39
C VAL A 220 -1.07 10.86 8.36
N PHE A 221 -1.88 10.38 9.31
CA PHE A 221 -2.55 11.20 10.32
C PHE A 221 -1.81 11.19 11.66
N ARG A 222 -1.21 10.06 11.99
CA ARG A 222 -0.36 9.89 13.16
C ARG A 222 0.80 9.00 12.80
N PHE A 223 2.00 9.39 13.24
CA PHE A 223 3.20 8.62 13.06
C PHE A 223 3.92 8.40 14.40
N ASN A 224 4.19 7.14 14.73
CA ASN A 224 5.02 6.75 15.85
C ASN A 224 5.93 5.60 15.42
N LYS A 225 7.22 5.91 15.21
CA LYS A 225 8.23 4.96 14.75
C LYS A 225 8.53 3.82 15.74
N TYR A 226 8.07 3.90 16.99
CA TYR A 226 8.35 2.91 18.02
C TYR A 226 7.16 2.02 18.37
N LYS A 227 5.95 2.39 17.93
CA LYS A 227 4.71 1.76 18.36
C LYS A 227 3.74 1.63 17.18
N PRO A 228 3.70 0.49 16.49
CA PRO A 228 2.87 0.26 15.31
C PRO A 228 1.43 0.74 15.48
N GLU A 229 0.78 0.36 16.57
CA GLU A 229 -0.62 0.63 16.86
C GLU A 229 -0.97 2.12 17.07
N ASP A 230 0.03 2.99 17.26
CA ASP A 230 -0.18 4.44 17.38
C ASP A 230 -0.22 5.14 16.00
N ASN A 231 0.10 4.43 14.92
CA ASN A 231 0.10 4.95 13.56
C ASN A 231 -1.32 4.93 12.98
N LEU A 232 -1.65 5.96 12.19
CA LEU A 232 -2.92 6.04 11.48
C LEU A 232 -2.71 6.52 10.06
N VAL A 233 -3.13 5.72 9.10
CA VAL A 233 -3.11 6.05 7.68
C VAL A 233 -4.50 5.96 7.07
N LYS A 234 -4.73 6.76 6.02
CA LYS A 234 -5.99 6.79 5.28
C LYS A 234 -5.76 6.92 3.78
N LEU A 235 -6.55 6.19 3.01
CA LEU A 235 -6.57 6.24 1.55
C LEU A 235 -7.25 7.53 1.06
N THR A 236 -6.71 8.13 -0.01
CA THR A 236 -7.25 9.33 -0.67
C THR A 236 -7.13 9.21 -2.20
N ASP A 237 -7.59 10.25 -2.89
CA ASP A 237 -7.48 10.44 -4.35
C ASP A 237 -8.24 9.42 -5.21
N PHE A 238 -9.56 9.64 -5.31
CA PHE A 238 -10.46 8.83 -6.12
C PHE A 238 -10.55 9.32 -7.59
N GLY A 239 -9.55 10.04 -8.08
CA GLY A 239 -9.57 10.67 -9.42
C GLY A 239 -9.63 9.68 -10.58
N LEU A 240 -9.18 8.44 -10.36
CA LEU A 240 -9.24 7.32 -11.32
C LEU A 240 -10.23 6.22 -10.95
N THR A 241 -11.03 6.42 -9.90
CA THR A 241 -11.94 5.43 -9.34
C THR A 241 -13.07 5.05 -10.30
N ARG A 242 -13.41 3.76 -10.34
CA ARG A 242 -14.42 3.17 -11.24
C ARG A 242 -15.34 2.21 -10.49
N HIS A 243 -16.56 2.04 -10.97
CA HIS A 243 -17.49 1.01 -10.48
C HIS A 243 -17.41 -0.21 -11.40
N SER A 244 -17.25 -1.42 -10.85
CA SER A 244 -16.84 -2.62 -11.59
C SER A 244 -17.86 -3.14 -12.62
N SER A 245 -19.12 -2.69 -12.57
CA SER A 245 -20.19 -3.09 -13.50
C SER A 245 -20.26 -2.26 -14.79
N ILE A 246 -19.69 -1.06 -14.81
CA ILE A 246 -19.96 -0.05 -15.85
C ILE A 246 -18.97 -0.14 -17.04
N TYR A 247 -17.83 -0.83 -16.89
CA TYR A 247 -16.70 -0.68 -17.81
C TYR A 247 -16.48 -1.79 -18.83
N LEU A 248 -17.28 -2.86 -18.83
CA LEU A 248 -17.15 -3.96 -19.81
C LEU A 248 -17.73 -3.62 -21.21
N SER A 249 -18.14 -2.38 -21.47
CA SER A 249 -18.60 -2.00 -22.82
C SER A 249 -18.18 -0.58 -23.23
N VAL A 250 -16.94 -0.43 -23.70
CA VAL A 250 -16.56 0.31 -24.93
C VAL A 250 -15.04 0.51 -24.97
N ASN A 251 -14.43 -0.12 -25.98
CA ASN A 251 -13.10 0.16 -26.48
C ASN A 251 -13.08 1.56 -27.12
N ASN A 252 -12.52 2.56 -26.43
CA ASN A 252 -12.02 3.77 -27.07
C ASN A 252 -10.56 3.95 -26.67
N GLU A 253 -9.67 3.45 -27.54
CA GLU A 253 -8.22 3.32 -27.35
C GLU A 253 -7.49 4.67 -27.10
N SER A 254 -8.11 5.82 -27.36
CA SER A 254 -7.43 7.13 -27.39
C SER A 254 -7.51 7.95 -26.08
N VAL A 255 -8.47 7.69 -25.19
CA VAL A 255 -8.64 8.47 -23.93
C VAL A 255 -8.08 7.75 -22.71
N VAL A 256 -7.76 6.46 -22.84
CA VAL A 256 -7.35 5.61 -21.71
C VAL A 256 -5.84 5.66 -21.45
N ASN A 257 -5.03 5.94 -22.48
CA ASN A 257 -3.56 5.95 -22.34
C ASN A 257 -3.03 7.07 -21.42
N ASP A 258 -3.70 8.22 -21.33
CA ASP A 258 -3.19 9.39 -20.57
C ASP A 258 -3.49 9.33 -19.05
N CYS A 259 -4.08 8.25 -18.55
CA CYS A 259 -4.52 8.17 -17.15
C CYS A 259 -4.11 6.89 -16.41
N ILE A 260 -3.42 5.92 -17.04
CA ILE A 260 -2.99 4.72 -16.32
C ILE A 260 -1.65 5.02 -15.62
N PRO A 261 -1.52 4.78 -14.31
CA PRO A 261 -0.24 4.87 -13.61
C PRO A 261 0.65 3.68 -14.00
N ILE A 262 1.28 3.72 -15.18
CA ILE A 262 2.00 2.59 -15.82
C ILE A 262 2.95 1.86 -14.86
N ARG A 263 3.66 2.60 -14.00
CA ARG A 263 4.63 2.03 -13.03
C ARG A 263 4.00 1.16 -11.93
N TYR A 264 2.69 1.27 -11.73
CA TYR A 264 1.91 0.54 -10.72
C TYR A 264 0.91 -0.45 -11.37
N ALA A 265 0.71 -0.35 -12.69
CA ALA A 265 -0.33 -1.05 -13.41
C ALA A 265 -0.04 -2.55 -13.55
N SER A 266 -1.09 -3.37 -13.42
CA SER A 266 -1.02 -4.81 -13.64
C SER A 266 -0.92 -5.18 -15.12
N PRO A 267 -0.44 -6.39 -15.46
CA PRO A 267 -0.35 -6.86 -16.84
C PRO A 267 -1.66 -6.73 -17.62
N GLU A 268 -2.79 -7.14 -17.04
CA GLU A 268 -4.10 -7.06 -17.68
C GLU A 268 -4.63 -5.62 -17.83
N LEU A 269 -4.28 -4.73 -16.89
CA LEU A 269 -4.61 -3.31 -17.02
C LEU A 269 -3.82 -2.66 -18.17
N ILE A 270 -2.55 -3.06 -18.36
CA ILE A 270 -1.71 -2.58 -19.47
C ILE A 270 -2.19 -3.14 -20.81
N GLN A 271 -2.52 -4.43 -20.88
CA GLN A 271 -2.87 -5.11 -22.13
C GLN A 271 -4.31 -4.89 -22.58
N HIS A 272 -5.24 -4.87 -21.62
CA HIS A 272 -6.68 -4.92 -21.90
C HIS A 272 -7.44 -3.73 -21.31
N GLN A 273 -6.76 -2.85 -20.57
CA GLN A 273 -7.37 -1.70 -19.89
C GLN A 273 -8.48 -2.12 -18.90
N GLU A 274 -8.39 -3.36 -18.40
CA GLU A 274 -9.34 -3.95 -17.47
C GLU A 274 -8.95 -3.61 -16.03
N CYS A 275 -9.73 -2.73 -15.40
CA CYS A 275 -9.58 -2.42 -13.99
C CYS A 275 -10.50 -3.32 -13.15
N SER A 276 -9.96 -3.93 -12.10
CA SER A 276 -10.66 -4.85 -11.21
C SER A 276 -10.07 -4.81 -9.80
N GLU A 277 -10.69 -5.51 -8.84
CA GLU A 277 -10.07 -5.76 -7.53
C GLU A 277 -8.66 -6.36 -7.70
N LYS A 278 -8.47 -7.25 -8.68
CA LYS A 278 -7.19 -7.92 -8.92
C LYS A 278 -6.11 -7.01 -9.50
N SER A 279 -6.48 -5.98 -10.26
CA SER A 279 -5.52 -4.96 -10.70
C SER A 279 -5.11 -4.05 -9.53
N ASP A 280 -6.04 -3.73 -8.62
CA ASP A 280 -5.72 -2.98 -7.40
C ASP A 280 -4.86 -3.81 -6.43
N ILE A 281 -5.05 -5.13 -6.34
CA ILE A 281 -4.18 -6.03 -5.57
C ILE A 281 -2.73 -5.98 -6.10
N TYR A 282 -2.54 -5.99 -7.41
CA TYR A 282 -1.21 -5.83 -8.00
C TYR A 282 -0.60 -4.48 -7.64
N SER A 283 -1.39 -3.40 -7.77
CA SER A 283 -0.96 -2.04 -7.42
C SER A 283 -0.60 -1.93 -5.93
N MET A 284 -1.30 -2.64 -5.04
CA MET A 284 -0.97 -2.76 -3.61
C MET A 284 0.42 -3.39 -3.42
N GLY A 285 0.75 -4.44 -4.16
CA GLY A 285 2.09 -5.06 -4.15
C GLY A 285 3.20 -4.09 -4.52
N VAL A 286 3.00 -3.35 -5.61
CA VAL A 286 3.94 -2.31 -6.05
C VAL A 286 4.04 -1.17 -5.02
N THR A 287 2.94 -0.80 -4.38
CA THR A 287 2.92 0.23 -3.31
C THR A 287 3.66 -0.23 -2.06
N MET A 288 3.51 -1.49 -1.66
CA MET A 288 4.29 -2.08 -0.56
C MET A 288 5.79 -2.12 -0.90
N TRP A 289 6.13 -2.41 -2.16
CA TRP A 289 7.50 -2.32 -2.65
C TRP A 289 8.06 -0.90 -2.61
N GLU A 290 7.29 0.10 -3.05
CA GLU A 290 7.65 1.53 -2.96
C GLU A 290 7.99 1.91 -1.51
N ALA A 291 7.16 1.50 -0.55
CA ALA A 291 7.40 1.76 0.85
C ALA A 291 8.67 1.09 1.40
N LEU A 292 8.84 -0.21 1.17
CA LEU A 292 9.98 -0.98 1.67
C LEU A 292 11.31 -0.63 0.99
N SER A 293 11.24 0.01 -0.17
CA SER A 293 12.40 0.54 -0.89
C SER A 293 12.75 1.98 -0.49
N LYS A 294 12.01 2.58 0.46
CA LYS A 294 12.12 3.97 0.93
C LYS A 294 11.77 4.98 -0.16
N ALA A 295 10.54 4.91 -0.66
CA ALA A 295 9.99 5.80 -1.70
C ALA A 295 10.76 5.80 -3.02
N LYS A 296 11.49 4.71 -3.34
CA LYS A 296 12.06 4.58 -4.68
C LYS A 296 10.94 4.44 -5.69
N MET A 297 11.06 5.18 -6.78
CA MET A 297 10.15 5.05 -7.91
C MET A 297 10.19 3.62 -8.46
N PRO A 298 9.05 2.93 -8.61
CA PRO A 298 9.01 1.62 -9.26
C PRO A 298 9.59 1.71 -10.69
N TRP A 299 10.42 0.73 -11.05
CA TRP A 299 11.12 0.71 -12.34
C TRP A 299 11.99 1.95 -12.59
N SER A 300 12.58 2.56 -11.56
CA SER A 300 13.37 3.80 -11.68
C SER A 300 14.58 3.69 -12.63
N HIS A 301 15.05 2.47 -12.91
CA HIS A 301 16.15 2.20 -13.83
C HIS A 301 15.70 2.10 -15.30
N ILE A 302 14.40 2.16 -15.56
CA ILE A 302 13.80 2.10 -16.89
C ILE A 302 13.29 3.48 -17.28
N GLU A 303 13.77 3.98 -18.42
CA GLU A 303 13.52 5.35 -18.88
C GLU A 303 12.13 5.52 -19.51
N THR A 304 11.64 4.52 -20.25
CA THR A 304 10.41 4.65 -21.04
C THR A 304 9.28 3.77 -20.52
N ASP A 305 8.06 4.33 -20.48
CA ASP A 305 6.85 3.59 -20.11
C ASP A 305 6.60 2.40 -21.05
N ARG A 306 7.00 2.51 -22.33
CA ARG A 306 6.90 1.41 -23.29
C ARG A 306 7.71 0.19 -22.86
N GLU A 307 8.93 0.39 -22.39
CA GLU A 307 9.77 -0.72 -21.91
C GLU A 307 9.19 -1.32 -20.62
N ILE A 308 8.68 -0.49 -19.71
CA ILE A 308 8.00 -0.96 -18.49
C ILE A 308 6.80 -1.84 -18.86
N CYS A 309 5.96 -1.39 -19.78
CA CYS A 309 4.84 -2.19 -20.28
C CYS A 309 5.30 -3.55 -20.83
N GLN A 310 6.38 -3.59 -21.62
CA GLN A 310 6.90 -4.84 -22.18
C GLN A 310 7.40 -5.80 -21.10
N ARG A 311 8.10 -5.31 -20.09
CA ARG A 311 8.63 -6.13 -18.98
C ARG A 311 7.52 -6.66 -18.08
N VAL A 312 6.58 -5.81 -17.68
CA VAL A 312 5.44 -6.22 -16.85
C VAL A 312 4.59 -7.26 -17.59
N THR A 313 4.34 -7.06 -18.89
CA THR A 313 3.54 -7.98 -19.70
C THR A 313 4.27 -9.27 -20.10
N SER A 314 5.59 -9.33 -19.96
CA SER A 314 6.37 -10.57 -20.07
C SER A 314 6.50 -11.35 -18.76
N GLY A 315 5.93 -10.83 -17.66
CA GLY A 315 5.94 -11.47 -16.35
C GLY A 315 7.14 -11.10 -15.47
N GLU A 316 7.91 -10.07 -15.83
CA GLU A 316 8.97 -9.54 -14.99
C GLU A 316 8.38 -8.82 -13.76
N ASN A 317 8.97 -9.08 -12.58
CA ASN A 317 8.61 -8.44 -11.33
C ASN A 317 9.74 -7.55 -10.81
N LEU A 318 9.38 -6.56 -9.98
CA LEU A 318 10.34 -5.72 -9.28
C LEU A 318 11.28 -6.58 -8.40
N PRO A 319 12.56 -6.20 -8.23
CA PRO A 319 13.50 -6.94 -7.40
C PRO A 319 13.20 -6.73 -5.91
N LYS A 320 13.51 -7.71 -5.05
CA LYS A 320 13.33 -7.59 -3.60
C LYS A 320 14.06 -6.36 -3.02
N PRO A 321 13.42 -5.48 -2.23
CA PRO A 321 14.10 -4.40 -1.54
C PRO A 321 15.10 -4.91 -0.49
N ILE A 322 16.24 -4.22 -0.32
CA ILE A 322 17.34 -4.64 0.57
C ILE A 322 16.88 -4.80 2.03
N MET A 323 15.98 -3.93 2.51
CA MET A 323 15.53 -3.89 3.89
C MET A 323 14.24 -4.72 4.14
N CYS A 324 13.77 -5.46 3.14
CA CYS A 324 12.57 -6.30 3.24
C CYS A 324 12.93 -7.70 3.73
N SER A 325 12.19 -8.25 4.69
CA SER A 325 12.33 -9.66 5.09
C SER A 325 11.91 -10.62 3.97
N ASP A 326 12.36 -11.88 4.03
CA ASP A 326 11.94 -12.90 3.05
C ASP A 326 10.45 -13.23 3.21
N GLU A 327 9.95 -13.22 4.43
CA GLU A 327 8.57 -13.49 4.78
C GLU A 327 7.64 -12.41 4.20
N THR A 328 7.94 -11.13 4.42
CA THR A 328 7.17 -10.02 3.83
C THR A 328 7.25 -10.04 2.32
N TRP A 329 8.44 -10.28 1.76
CA TRP A 329 8.60 -10.35 0.31
C TRP A 329 7.78 -11.47 -0.32
N SER A 330 7.72 -12.64 0.32
CA SER A 330 6.90 -13.76 -0.15
C SER A 330 5.42 -13.39 -0.25
N VAL A 331 4.89 -12.63 0.72
CA VAL A 331 3.51 -12.12 0.69
C VAL A 331 3.32 -11.10 -0.43
N ILE A 332 4.25 -10.15 -0.60
CA ILE A 332 4.17 -9.14 -1.67
C ILE A 332 4.18 -9.81 -3.04
N LEU A 333 5.03 -10.82 -3.27
CA LEU A 333 5.07 -11.54 -4.54
C LEU A 333 3.73 -12.17 -4.91
N THR A 334 2.94 -12.67 -3.94
CA THR A 334 1.60 -13.23 -4.25
C THR A 334 0.63 -12.21 -4.82
N THR A 335 0.81 -10.93 -4.50
CA THR A 335 -0.01 -9.83 -5.04
C THR A 335 0.39 -9.46 -6.46
N MET A 336 1.65 -9.71 -6.83
CA MET A 336 2.22 -9.42 -8.16
C MET A 336 2.31 -10.68 -9.04
N THR A 337 1.53 -11.73 -8.74
CA THR A 337 1.40 -12.91 -9.61
C THR A 337 0.87 -12.50 -10.98
N PHE A 338 1.45 -13.02 -12.05
CA PHE A 338 1.07 -12.65 -13.42
C PHE A 338 -0.42 -12.89 -13.69
N ASN A 339 -0.92 -14.09 -13.39
CA ASN A 339 -2.33 -14.43 -13.52
C ASN A 339 -3.17 -13.72 -12.43
N ALA A 340 -4.07 -12.82 -12.85
CA ALA A 340 -4.92 -12.05 -11.96
C ALA A 340 -5.79 -12.92 -11.03
N GLN A 341 -6.22 -14.11 -11.48
CA GLN A 341 -7.08 -15.00 -10.67
C GLN A 341 -6.33 -15.72 -9.55
N GLU A 342 -5.01 -15.85 -9.68
CA GLU A 342 -4.14 -16.48 -8.67
C GLU A 342 -3.71 -15.49 -7.58
N ARG A 343 -3.87 -14.18 -7.81
CA ARG A 343 -3.62 -13.15 -6.81
C ARG A 343 -4.63 -13.28 -5.66
N PRO A 344 -4.25 -12.94 -4.42
CA PRO A 344 -5.19 -12.95 -3.30
C PRO A 344 -6.33 -11.92 -3.47
N THR A 345 -7.38 -12.04 -2.68
CA THR A 345 -8.31 -10.93 -2.40
C THR A 345 -7.73 -10.03 -1.31
N PHE A 346 -8.28 -8.83 -1.12
CA PHE A 346 -7.82 -7.95 -0.03
C PHE A 346 -8.02 -8.60 1.35
N SER A 347 -9.11 -9.34 1.53
CA SER A 347 -9.36 -10.13 2.76
C SER A 347 -8.31 -11.24 2.99
N GLN A 348 -7.79 -11.85 1.92
CA GLN A 348 -6.71 -12.83 2.01
C GLN A 348 -5.38 -12.16 2.34
N LEU A 349 -5.07 -11.03 1.68
CA LEU A 349 -3.87 -10.24 1.96
C LEU A 349 -3.86 -9.75 3.43
N ARG A 350 -5.00 -9.26 3.94
CA ARG A 350 -5.13 -8.81 5.34
C ARG A 350 -4.70 -9.88 6.33
N ARG A 351 -5.15 -11.12 6.14
CA ARG A 351 -4.78 -12.27 6.97
C ARG A 351 -3.29 -12.59 6.89
N SER A 352 -2.70 -12.50 5.71
CA SER A 352 -1.25 -12.67 5.54
C SER A 352 -0.48 -11.59 6.29
N LEU A 353 -0.90 -10.33 6.23
CA LEU A 353 -0.29 -9.24 6.99
C LEU A 353 -0.43 -9.44 8.51
N THR A 354 -1.61 -9.84 9.00
CA THR A 354 -1.80 -10.17 10.44
C THR A 354 -0.82 -11.25 10.91
N ARG A 355 -0.58 -12.27 10.09
CA ARG A 355 0.38 -13.32 10.42
C ARG A 355 1.80 -12.78 10.49
N LEU A 356 2.20 -11.90 9.56
CA LEU A 356 3.50 -11.25 9.60
C LEU A 356 3.65 -10.37 10.85
N GLN A 357 2.61 -9.60 11.22
CA GLN A 357 2.61 -8.79 12.44
C GLN A 357 2.90 -9.64 13.69
N TYR A 358 2.19 -10.76 13.84
CA TYR A 358 2.40 -11.67 14.96
C TYR A 358 3.83 -12.24 14.96
N GLN A 359 4.35 -12.64 13.80
CA GLN A 359 5.72 -13.14 13.69
C GLN A 359 6.75 -12.10 14.12
N LEU A 360 6.62 -10.86 13.65
CA LEU A 360 7.53 -9.76 13.99
C LEU A 360 7.38 -9.29 15.44
N GLU A 361 6.18 -9.35 16.03
CA GLU A 361 5.95 -9.06 17.45
C GLU A 361 6.62 -10.06 18.39
N THR A 362 6.78 -11.31 17.95
CA THR A 362 7.49 -12.34 18.73
C THR A 362 9.03 -12.24 18.64
N ILE A 363 9.54 -11.30 17.84
CA ILE A 363 10.97 -10.98 17.77
C ILE A 363 11.33 -10.05 18.94
N PRO A 364 12.31 -10.43 19.79
CA PRO A 364 12.78 -9.59 20.88
C PRO A 364 13.19 -8.19 20.40
N ARG A 365 12.53 -7.14 20.90
CA ARG A 365 12.72 -5.76 20.43
C ARG A 365 13.86 -5.03 21.14
N SER A 366 14.33 -5.56 22.27
CA SER A 366 15.48 -5.02 23.00
C SER A 366 16.71 -5.92 22.91
N HIS A 367 17.90 -5.31 22.93
CA HIS A 367 19.18 -6.04 23.02
C HIS A 367 19.17 -7.05 24.18
N THR A 368 18.57 -6.68 25.32
CA THR A 368 18.45 -7.54 26.50
C THR A 368 17.55 -8.75 26.25
N GLU A 369 16.38 -8.58 25.64
CA GLU A 369 15.50 -9.72 25.33
C GLU A 369 16.08 -10.62 24.24
N LEU A 370 16.80 -10.04 23.28
CA LEU A 370 17.50 -10.78 22.23
C LEU A 370 18.64 -11.60 22.82
N MET A 371 19.41 -11.02 23.75
CA MET A 371 20.44 -11.73 24.51
C MET A 371 19.85 -12.80 25.43
N ASN A 372 18.69 -12.57 26.04
CA ASN A 372 18.00 -13.56 26.87
C ASN A 372 17.44 -14.72 26.02
N LYS A 373 16.83 -14.44 24.88
CA LYS A 373 16.31 -15.47 23.95
C LYS A 373 17.47 -16.24 23.30
N PHE A 374 18.55 -15.55 22.96
CA PHE A 374 19.78 -16.18 22.48
C PHE A 374 20.47 -17.04 23.56
N GLN A 375 20.52 -16.59 24.81
CA GLN A 375 20.97 -17.42 25.94
C GLN A 375 20.07 -18.64 26.13
N GLN A 376 18.75 -18.51 26.01
CA GLN A 376 17.83 -19.64 26.06
C GLN A 376 18.04 -20.63 24.91
N VAL A 377 18.18 -20.16 23.68
CA VAL A 377 18.40 -21.02 22.50
C VAL A 377 19.75 -21.73 22.60
N LEU A 378 20.83 -21.02 22.96
CA LEU A 378 22.14 -21.64 23.22
C LEU A 378 22.07 -22.66 24.37
N GLN A 379 21.28 -22.39 25.41
CA GLN A 379 21.12 -23.29 26.54
C GLN A 379 20.28 -24.52 26.17
N VAL A 380 19.31 -24.39 25.24
CA VAL A 380 18.53 -25.51 24.69
C VAL A 380 19.38 -26.35 23.74
N GLU A 381 20.09 -25.75 22.78
CA GLU A 381 20.99 -26.48 21.88
C GLU A 381 22.16 -27.11 22.63
N MET A 382 22.75 -26.41 23.60
CA MET A 382 23.74 -27.05 24.49
C MET A 382 23.12 -28.17 25.30
N ASN A 383 21.87 -28.05 25.77
CA ASN A 383 21.21 -29.13 26.49
C ASN A 383 20.88 -30.31 25.57
N GLU A 384 20.53 -30.09 24.31
CA GLU A 384 20.34 -31.18 23.33
C GLU A 384 21.67 -31.83 22.93
N ILE A 385 22.75 -31.04 22.83
CA ILE A 385 24.11 -31.56 22.67
C ILE A 385 24.54 -32.32 23.94
N ILE A 386 24.21 -31.84 25.14
CA ILE A 386 24.46 -32.52 26.42
C ILE A 386 23.62 -33.80 26.54
N ILE A 387 22.37 -33.81 26.05
CA ILE A 387 21.51 -35.00 26.03
C ILE A 387 22.02 -36.01 24.97
N GLY A 388 22.50 -35.55 23.82
CA GLY A 388 23.19 -36.38 22.83
C GLY A 388 24.49 -37.00 23.38
N ILE A 389 25.26 -36.24 24.17
CA ILE A 389 26.48 -36.69 24.85
C ILE A 389 26.16 -37.61 26.03
N ALA A 390 25.07 -37.39 26.77
CA ALA A 390 24.65 -38.27 27.86
C ALA A 390 24.24 -39.66 27.34
N VAL A 391 23.67 -39.73 26.13
CA VAL A 391 23.33 -41.01 25.48
C VAL A 391 24.57 -41.76 24.99
N GLU A 392 25.62 -41.07 24.53
CA GLU A 392 26.91 -41.72 24.18
C GLU A 392 27.81 -42.03 25.39
N GLN A 393 27.70 -41.29 26.50
CA GLN A 393 28.55 -41.48 27.68
C GLN A 393 28.03 -42.49 28.71
N THR A 394 26.85 -43.10 28.51
CA THR A 394 26.45 -44.28 29.29
C THR A 394 27.32 -45.53 29.02
N LEU A 395 28.35 -45.41 28.17
CA LEU A 395 29.35 -46.45 27.90
C LEU A 395 30.78 -46.11 28.33
N VAL A 396 31.04 -45.21 29.30
CA VAL A 396 32.26 -45.30 30.14
C VAL A 396 31.95 -44.80 31.53
N ASN A 397 31.80 -45.73 32.47
CA ASN A 397 31.78 -45.44 33.89
C ASN A 397 33.17 -44.99 34.39
N SER A 398 33.13 -44.22 35.48
CA SER A 398 34.19 -44.02 36.49
C SER A 398 35.25 -42.94 36.25
N SER A 399 34.86 -41.68 36.46
CA SER A 399 35.54 -40.79 37.43
C SER A 399 34.89 -39.40 37.34
N GLY A 400 34.42 -38.88 38.47
CA GLY A 400 33.63 -37.67 38.54
C GLY A 400 34.25 -36.46 37.84
N LEU A 401 33.48 -35.84 36.94
CA LEU A 401 33.72 -34.49 36.45
C LEU A 401 32.43 -33.67 36.58
N ASN A 402 32.53 -32.58 37.34
CA ASN A 402 31.47 -31.60 37.53
C ASN A 402 31.16 -30.85 36.21
N ILE A 403 29.88 -30.77 35.87
CA ILE A 403 29.35 -30.08 34.69
C ILE A 403 29.26 -28.58 34.97
N HIS A 404 30.37 -27.85 34.84
CA HIS A 404 30.39 -26.39 34.78
C HIS A 404 31.66 -25.91 34.05
N GLN A 405 31.65 -25.83 32.71
CA GLN A 405 32.57 -24.98 31.92
C GLN A 405 32.29 -25.13 30.41
N THR A 406 31.37 -24.32 29.87
CA THR A 406 31.31 -24.05 28.42
C THR A 406 31.55 -22.55 28.22
N GLY A 407 32.58 -22.20 27.45
CA GLY A 407 33.22 -20.87 27.44
C GLY A 407 32.91 -20.05 26.19
N ALA A 408 31.79 -19.34 26.19
CA ALA A 408 31.51 -18.28 25.22
C ALA A 408 31.08 -17.00 25.94
N THR A 409 31.63 -15.84 25.56
CA THR A 409 31.30 -14.54 26.17
C THR A 409 31.13 -13.44 25.13
N PHE A 410 30.21 -12.52 25.40
CA PHE A 410 29.90 -11.38 24.53
C PHE A 410 30.29 -10.08 25.22
N ARG A 411 30.89 -9.15 24.48
CA ARG A 411 31.19 -7.80 24.99
C ARG A 411 31.08 -6.77 23.89
N ARG A 412 30.15 -5.82 24.03
CA ARG A 412 30.16 -4.60 23.19
C ARG A 412 31.33 -3.73 23.60
N LYS A 413 32.11 -3.25 22.63
CA LYS A 413 33.16 -2.25 22.90
C LYS A 413 32.46 -0.92 23.23
N PRO A 414 32.74 -0.29 24.40
CA PRO A 414 32.17 1.01 24.75
C PRO A 414 32.39 2.03 23.63
N ASP A 415 31.38 2.86 23.38
CA ASP A 415 31.41 3.95 22.39
C ASP A 415 31.65 3.51 20.93
N THR A 416 31.37 2.23 20.63
CA THR A 416 31.42 1.70 19.26
C THR A 416 30.21 0.81 18.96
N ASP A 417 29.92 0.64 17.67
CA ASP A 417 28.96 -0.36 17.18
C ASP A 417 29.59 -1.75 17.01
N ILE A 418 30.73 -2.00 17.61
CA ILE A 418 31.45 -3.27 17.50
C ILE A 418 31.12 -4.15 18.70
N THR A 419 30.60 -5.35 18.43
CA THR A 419 30.44 -6.41 19.41
C THR A 419 31.53 -7.45 19.23
N VAL A 420 32.20 -7.81 20.33
CA VAL A 420 33.25 -8.83 20.37
C VAL A 420 32.63 -10.12 20.88
N PHE A 421 32.72 -11.16 20.06
CA PHE A 421 32.33 -12.52 20.42
C PHE A 421 33.58 -13.35 20.71
N ARG A 422 33.64 -13.93 21.92
CA ARG A 422 34.81 -14.69 22.39
C ARG A 422 34.43 -16.15 22.62
N LEU A 423 35.11 -17.06 21.93
CA LEU A 423 34.90 -18.51 21.96
C LEU A 423 36.13 -19.24 22.49
N ARG A 424 35.96 -20.16 23.44
CA ARG A 424 37.05 -21.00 23.94
C ARG A 424 37.35 -22.11 22.94
N ILE A 425 38.61 -22.23 22.55
CA ILE A 425 39.08 -23.32 21.69
C ILE A 425 39.27 -24.58 22.57
N PRO A 426 38.59 -25.70 22.28
CA PRO A 426 38.86 -26.97 22.94
C PRO A 426 40.32 -27.38 22.70
N SER A 427 40.95 -28.04 23.67
CA SER A 427 42.41 -28.28 23.74
C SER A 427 43.04 -29.10 22.59
N ASP A 428 42.26 -29.53 21.59
CA ASP A 428 42.76 -30.16 20.36
C ASP A 428 42.74 -29.14 19.20
N ASN A 429 43.92 -28.62 18.90
CA ASN A 429 44.22 -27.45 18.05
C ASN A 429 43.87 -27.55 16.54
N ASP A 430 42.88 -28.35 16.13
CA ASP A 430 42.46 -28.46 14.72
C ASP A 430 41.10 -27.76 14.48
N LEU A 431 41.04 -26.91 13.45
CA LEU A 431 39.85 -26.25 12.92
C LEU A 431 38.72 -27.24 12.57
N ASN A 432 39.04 -28.48 12.19
CA ASN A 432 38.07 -29.55 11.96
C ASN A 432 37.41 -30.03 13.27
N SER A 433 38.17 -30.08 14.37
CA SER A 433 37.65 -30.42 15.70
C SER A 433 36.74 -29.31 16.23
N PHE A 434 37.09 -28.05 15.95
CA PHE A 434 36.23 -26.90 16.22
C PHE A 434 34.92 -26.95 15.42
N THR A 435 35.01 -27.30 14.13
CA THR A 435 33.86 -27.49 13.24
C THR A 435 32.94 -28.60 13.75
N ARG A 436 33.52 -29.69 14.26
CA ARG A 436 32.79 -30.81 14.86
C ARG A 436 32.06 -30.42 16.14
N TYR A 437 32.62 -29.48 16.90
CA TYR A 437 32.11 -29.04 18.19
C TYR A 437 31.08 -27.90 18.09
N TYR A 438 31.28 -26.93 17.18
CA TYR A 438 30.46 -25.71 17.05
C TYR A 438 29.66 -25.62 15.74
N GLY A 439 29.84 -26.55 14.80
CA GLY A 439 29.12 -26.60 13.52
C GLY A 439 29.65 -25.65 12.43
N GLU A 440 29.24 -25.90 11.18
CA GLU A 440 29.77 -25.19 10.00
C GLU A 440 29.32 -23.73 9.88
N ASN A 441 28.16 -23.38 10.46
CA ASN A 441 27.66 -22.01 10.45
C ASN A 441 28.58 -21.07 11.25
N ILE A 442 29.08 -21.54 12.40
CA ILE A 442 30.00 -20.77 13.25
C ILE A 442 31.37 -20.64 12.57
N LYS A 443 31.84 -21.70 11.88
CA LYS A 443 33.07 -21.65 11.08
C LYS A 443 32.98 -20.61 9.96
N ASN A 444 31.88 -20.56 9.22
CA ASN A 444 31.69 -19.60 8.13
C ASN A 444 31.62 -18.15 8.64
N LEU A 445 30.98 -17.92 9.79
CA LEU A 445 30.97 -16.62 10.44
C LEU A 445 32.39 -16.19 10.85
N ILE A 446 33.16 -17.10 11.42
CA ILE A 446 34.58 -16.89 11.75
C ILE A 446 35.37 -16.60 10.46
N MET A 447 35.14 -17.36 9.38
CA MET A 447 35.43 -17.08 7.95
C MET A 447 35.55 -15.61 7.55
N GLN A 448 34.50 -14.88 7.89
CA GLN A 448 34.08 -13.68 7.18
C GLN A 448 34.54 -12.38 7.84
N TYR A 449 34.99 -12.42 9.10
CA TYR A 449 35.31 -11.22 9.89
C TYR A 449 36.73 -11.22 10.47
N GLU A 450 37.23 -10.02 10.82
CA GLU A 450 38.55 -9.82 11.42
C GLU A 450 38.67 -10.55 12.76
N ARG A 451 39.80 -11.25 12.94
CA ARG A 451 40.06 -12.12 14.09
C ARG A 451 41.29 -11.70 14.85
N GLU A 452 41.22 -11.84 16.17
CA GLU A 452 42.38 -12.01 17.04
C GLU A 452 42.23 -13.35 17.75
N ALA A 453 43.11 -14.30 17.43
CA ALA A 453 43.16 -15.61 18.08
C ALA A 453 44.34 -15.68 19.05
N THR A 454 44.08 -16.16 20.27
CA THR A 454 45.11 -16.60 21.21
C THR A 454 45.10 -18.12 21.28
N THR A 455 46.07 -18.72 21.98
CA THR A 455 46.17 -20.18 22.17
C THR A 455 44.93 -20.82 22.80
N GLU A 456 44.06 -20.03 23.44
CA GLU A 456 42.87 -20.53 24.15
C GLU A 456 41.55 -19.93 23.65
N TRP A 457 41.59 -18.84 22.88
CA TRP A 457 40.39 -18.07 22.55
C TRP A 457 40.41 -17.54 21.12
N VAL A 458 39.24 -17.54 20.46
CA VAL A 458 39.00 -16.79 19.22
C VAL A 458 38.11 -15.60 19.54
N ASN A 459 38.57 -14.39 19.22
CA ASN A 459 37.74 -13.20 19.23
C ASN A 459 37.29 -12.86 17.81
N ILE A 460 35.99 -12.68 17.62
CA ILE A 460 35.38 -12.21 16.38
C ILE A 460 34.85 -10.79 16.60
N HIS A 461 35.29 -9.86 15.76
CA HIS A 461 34.85 -8.46 15.80
C HIS A 461 33.80 -8.23 14.72
N MET A 462 32.58 -7.86 15.10
CA MET A 462 31.48 -7.63 14.16
C MET A 462 30.72 -6.35 14.47
N ASN A 463 30.21 -5.70 13.43
CA ASN A 463 29.23 -4.63 13.58
C ASN A 463 27.94 -5.21 14.17
N THR A 464 27.36 -4.51 15.14
CA THR A 464 26.21 -4.97 15.93
C THR A 464 24.97 -5.23 15.05
N SER A 465 24.77 -4.45 13.99
CA SER A 465 23.67 -4.64 13.04
C SER A 465 23.87 -5.86 12.13
N ILE A 466 25.12 -6.18 11.82
CA ILE A 466 25.48 -7.36 11.01
C ILE A 466 25.34 -8.63 11.86
N LEU A 467 25.78 -8.57 13.11
CA LEU A 467 25.59 -9.64 14.10
C LEU A 467 24.09 -9.90 14.31
N TYR A 468 23.27 -8.85 14.40
CA TYR A 468 21.81 -8.96 14.49
C TYR A 468 21.22 -9.75 13.31
N ASN A 469 21.58 -9.43 12.08
CA ASN A 469 21.08 -10.12 10.89
C ASN A 469 21.51 -11.60 10.82
N HIS A 470 22.77 -11.89 11.17
CA HIS A 470 23.25 -13.28 11.23
C HIS A 470 22.61 -14.08 12.38
N MET A 471 22.41 -13.46 13.54
CA MET A 471 21.75 -14.10 14.69
C MET A 471 20.28 -14.42 14.41
N VAL A 472 19.55 -13.52 13.75
CA VAL A 472 18.18 -13.78 13.30
C VAL A 472 18.14 -14.97 12.34
N SER A 473 19.09 -15.07 11.40
CA SER A 473 19.19 -16.19 10.46
C SER A 473 19.55 -17.54 11.10
N ILE A 474 20.29 -17.55 12.21
CA ILE A 474 20.70 -18.78 12.91
C ILE A 474 19.57 -19.27 13.82
N ILE A 475 18.90 -18.37 14.55
CA ILE A 475 17.78 -18.73 15.46
C ILE A 475 16.56 -19.29 14.69
N TRP A 476 16.44 -18.98 13.41
CA TRP A 476 15.33 -19.41 12.55
C TRP A 476 15.57 -20.69 11.74
N LYS A 477 16.80 -21.23 11.75
CA LYS A 477 17.11 -22.54 11.16
C LYS A 477 17.22 -23.58 12.26
#